data_AF-A0A7K1EXK4-F1
#
_entry.id   AF-A0A7K1EXK4-F1
#
_cell.length_a   1.000
_cell.length_b   1.000
_cell.length_c   1.000
_cell.angle_alpha   90.00
_cell.angle_beta   90.00
_cell.angle_gamma   90.00
#
_symmetry.space_group_name_H-M   'P 1'
#
loop_
_entity.id
_entity.type
_entity.pdbx_description
1 polymer ?
#
loop_
_entity_poly.entity_id
_entity_poly.type
_entity_poly.pdbx_seq_one_letter_code
_entity_poly.pdbx_strand_id
1 'polypeptide(L)' 'GLRAVTDFDYELQMAQLNLQASGVETMLMATAPAYSFLSSSIVKELAHYGGDVSSMIPANVNTAIKLRVGGK' A
#
# COMPACT_ATOMS: atom_id res chain seq x y z
N GLY A 1 -0.42 7.78 -2.29
CA GLY A 1 -1.54 8.08 -1.40
C GLY A 1 -1.05 8.00 0.03
N LEU A 2 -1.53 8.87 0.91
CA LEU A 2 -1.04 8.99 2.29
C LEU A 2 -1.99 8.28 3.25
N ARG A 3 -1.44 7.50 4.19
CA ARG A 3 -2.23 6.81 5.22
C ARG A 3 -2.03 7.41 6.61
N ALA A 4 -0.83 7.94 6.87
CA ALA A 4 -0.45 8.55 8.13
C ALA A 4 0.43 9.78 7.89
N VAL A 5 0.61 10.58 8.95
CA VAL A 5 1.53 11.74 8.94
C VAL A 5 2.96 11.31 8.59
N THR A 6 3.38 10.12 8.99
CA THR A 6 4.71 9.60 8.66
C THR A 6 4.92 9.35 7.17
N ASP A 7 3.88 8.98 6.42
CA ASP A 7 3.98 8.85 4.96
C ASP A 7 4.21 10.24 4.32
N PHE A 8 3.68 11.31 4.93
CA PHE A 8 3.74 12.67 4.37
C PHE A 8 5.17 13.23 4.36
N ASP A 9 5.90 13.14 5.47
CA ASP A 9 7.25 13.71 5.56
C ASP A 9 8.19 13.10 4.52
N TYR A 10 8.12 11.77 4.35
CA TYR A 10 8.92 11.04 3.37
C TYR A 10 8.52 11.38 1.93
N GLU A 11 7.22 11.34 1.62
CA GLU A 11 6.71 11.63 0.27
C GLU A 11 6.90 13.08 -0.14
N LEU A 12 6.85 14.03 0.81
CA LEU A 12 7.11 15.45 0.56
C LEU A 12 8.57 15.66 0.14
N GLN A 13 9.51 15.01 0.83
CA GLN A 13 10.93 15.07 0.46
C GLN A 13 11.13 14.54 -0.97
N MET A 14 10.53 13.41 -1.31
CA MET A 14 10.62 12.83 -2.66
C MET A 14 9.96 13.71 -3.72
N ALA A 15 8.81 14.29 -3.43
CA ALA A 15 8.11 15.21 -4.32
C ALA A 15 8.98 16.43 -4.69
N GLN A 16 9.66 17.02 -3.69
CA GLN A 16 10.58 18.14 -3.92
C GLN A 16 11.77 17.74 -4.79
N LEU A 17 12.35 16.56 -4.54
CA LEU A 17 13.45 16.04 -5.35
C LEU A 17 13.03 15.81 -6.81
N ASN A 18 11.86 15.22 -7.03
CA ASN A 18 11.34 14.97 -8.38
C ASN A 18 11.09 16.28 -9.14
N LEU A 19 10.55 17.28 -8.46
CA LEU A 19 10.35 18.61 -9.03
C LEU A 19 11.69 19.25 -9.43
N GLN A 20 12.69 19.21 -8.55
CA GLN A 20 14.01 19.79 -8.85
C GLN A 20 14.77 19.02 -9.95
N ALA A 21 14.70 17.68 -9.93
CA ALA A 21 15.47 16.85 -10.84
C ALA A 21 14.87 16.78 -12.26
N SER A 22 13.55 16.89 -12.39
CA SER A 22 12.85 16.59 -13.64
C SER A 22 11.66 17.50 -13.96
N GLY A 23 11.33 18.45 -13.08
CA GLY A 23 10.14 19.30 -13.25
C GLY A 23 8.81 18.58 -13.01
N VAL A 24 8.83 17.34 -12.50
CA VAL A 24 7.64 16.53 -12.27
C VAL A 24 6.99 16.92 -10.94
N GLU A 25 5.75 17.38 -11.01
CA GLU A 25 4.92 17.68 -9.83
C GLU A 25 4.28 16.40 -9.27
N THR A 26 4.16 16.32 -7.95
CA THR A 26 3.54 15.18 -7.26
C THR A 26 2.33 15.66 -6.44
N MET A 27 1.16 15.10 -6.73
CA MET A 27 -0.06 15.35 -5.96
C MET A 27 -0.24 14.29 -4.88
N LEU A 28 -0.23 14.71 -3.62
CA LEU A 28 -0.45 13.82 -2.47
C LEU A 28 -1.93 13.83 -2.06
N MET A 29 -2.53 12.64 -1.98
CA MET A 29 -3.94 12.46 -1.61
C MET A 29 -4.06 11.58 -0.37
N ALA A 30 -4.88 11.99 0.59
CA ALA A 30 -5.20 11.19 1.77
C ALA A 30 -6.07 9.97 1.40
N THR A 31 -5.77 8.84 2.03
CA THR A 31 -6.53 7.60 1.84
C THR A 31 -7.86 7.67 2.60
N ALA A 32 -8.90 7.03 2.07
CA ALA A 32 -10.17 6.91 2.78
C ALA A 32 -9.97 6.22 4.14
N PRO A 33 -10.62 6.69 5.23
CA PRO A 33 -10.41 6.14 6.57
C PRO A 33 -10.61 4.62 6.68
N ALA A 34 -11.53 4.06 5.89
CA ALA A 34 -11.79 2.62 5.84
C ALA A 34 -10.60 1.78 5.35
N TYR A 35 -9.59 2.39 4.73
CA TYR A 35 -8.41 1.71 4.19
C TYR A 35 -7.08 2.24 4.77
N SER A 36 -7.12 3.16 5.74
CA SER A 36 -5.91 3.79 6.30
C SER A 36 -4.98 2.79 7.01
N PHE A 37 -5.54 1.72 7.58
CA PHE A 37 -4.79 0.67 8.25
C PHE A 37 -4.17 -0.35 7.30
N LEU A 38 -4.53 -0.33 6.00
CA LEU A 38 -4.05 -1.33 5.06
C LEU A 38 -2.64 -1.03 4.59
N SER A 39 -1.83 -2.09 4.52
CA SER A 39 -0.54 -2.09 3.86
C SER A 39 -0.31 -3.43 3.19
N SER A 40 0.42 -3.44 2.07
CA SER A 40 0.79 -4.70 1.41
C SER A 40 1.58 -5.62 2.34
N SER A 41 2.38 -5.07 3.26
CA SER A 41 3.12 -5.85 4.25
C SER A 41 2.18 -6.57 5.22
N ILE A 42 1.23 -5.84 5.83
CA ILE A 42 0.24 -6.41 6.77
C ILE A 42 -0.64 -7.45 6.07
N VAL A 43 -1.11 -7.17 4.84
CA VAL A 43 -1.94 -8.11 4.08
C VAL A 43 -1.16 -9.40 3.78
N LYS A 44 0.10 -9.30 3.35
CA LYS A 44 0.93 -10.47 3.06
C LYS A 44 1.23 -11.27 4.33
N GLU A 45 1.46 -10.60 5.45
CA GLU A 45 1.70 -11.24 6.75
C GLU A 45 0.47 -12.00 7.23
N LEU A 46 -0.70 -11.36 7.22
CA LEU A 46 -1.96 -12.00 7.60
C LEU A 46 -2.25 -13.23 6.73
N ALA A 47 -2.08 -13.10 5.41
CA ALA A 47 -2.24 -14.22 4.49
C ALA A 47 -1.22 -15.34 4.74
N HIS A 48 0.03 -15.01 5.09
CA HIS A 48 1.07 -15.99 5.39
C HIS A 48 0.72 -16.86 6.59
N TYR A 49 0.07 -16.29 7.60
CA TYR A 49 -0.40 -17.00 8.80
C TYR A 49 -1.83 -17.57 8.66
N GLY A 50 -2.38 -17.62 7.44
CA GLY A 50 -3.68 -18.24 7.17
C GLY A 50 -4.90 -17.38 7.49
N GLY A 51 -4.72 -16.09 7.74
CA GLY A 51 -5.84 -15.15 7.90
C GLY A 51 -6.54 -14.83 6.58
N ASP A 52 -7.85 -14.55 6.64
CA ASP A 52 -8.61 -14.14 5.47
C ASP A 52 -8.39 -12.65 5.16
N VAL A 53 -7.93 -12.38 3.94
CA VAL A 53 -7.67 -11.04 3.40
C VAL A 53 -8.65 -10.65 2.30
N SER A 54 -9.68 -11.46 2.02
CA SER A 54 -10.59 -11.30 0.89
C SER A 54 -11.31 -9.95 0.80
N SER A 55 -11.58 -9.30 1.94
CA SER A 55 -12.20 -7.98 2.03
C SER A 55 -11.20 -6.81 1.93
N MET A 56 -9.90 -7.09 2.01
CA MET A 56 -8.83 -6.10 2.05
C MET A 56 -8.18 -5.85 0.68
N ILE A 57 -8.42 -6.75 -0.28
CA ILE A 57 -7.78 -6.72 -1.61
C ILE A 57 -8.77 -7.09 -2.72
N PRO A 58 -8.51 -6.63 -3.96
CA PRO A 58 -9.27 -7.09 -5.12
C PRO A 58 -9.18 -8.61 -5.33
N ALA A 59 -10.23 -9.19 -5.93
CA ALA A 59 -10.36 -10.65 -6.09
C ALA A 59 -9.20 -11.29 -6.88
N ASN A 60 -8.68 -10.62 -7.91
CA ASN A 60 -7.52 -11.10 -8.67
C ASN A 60 -6.26 -11.22 -7.80
N VAL A 61 -6.05 -10.28 -6.86
CA VAL A 61 -4.92 -10.31 -5.92
C VAL A 61 -5.12 -11.42 -4.89
N ASN A 62 -6.35 -11.64 -4.42
CA ASN A 62 -6.66 -12.73 -3.49
C ASN A 62 -6.33 -14.11 -4.08
N THR A 63 -6.71 -14.35 -5.35
CA THR A 63 -6.33 -15.57 -6.07
C THR A 63 -4.81 -15.74 -6.14
N ALA A 64 -4.09 -14.66 -6.51
CA ALA A 64 -2.63 -14.70 -6.62
C ALA A 64 -1.94 -14.99 -5.27
N ILE A 65 -2.42 -14.39 -4.18
CA ILE A 65 -1.89 -14.63 -2.83
C ILE A 65 -2.15 -16.07 -2.38
N LYS A 66 -3.35 -16.60 -2.61
CA LYS A 66 -3.69 -17.99 -2.26
C LYS A 66 -2.79 -19.00 -2.99
N LEU A 67 -2.51 -18.78 -4.27
CA LEU A 67 -1.58 -19.62 -5.04
C LEU A 67 -0.15 -19.56 -4.49
N ARG A 68 0.29 -18.38 -4.06
CA ARG A 68 1.65 -18.18 -3.51
C ARG A 68 1.82 -18.77 -2.11
N VAL A 69 0.79 -18.71 -1.27
CA VAL A 69 0.84 -19.22 0.12
C VAL A 69 0.56 -20.71 0.18
N GLY A 70 -0.41 -21.22 -0.60
CA GLY A 70 -0.75 -22.64 -0.65
C GLY A 70 0.23 -23.52 -1.43
N GLY A 71 1.25 -22.93 -2.08
CA GLY A 71 2.38 -23.62 -2.67
C GLY A 71 3.54 -23.90 -1.71
N LYS A 72 3.36 -23.63 -0.40
CA LYS A 72 4.25 -24.05 0.69
C LYS A 72 3.60 -25.16 1.48
#